data_AF-A0A7X1GYY5-F1
#
_entry.id   AF-A0A7X1GYY5-F1
#
_cell.length_a   1.000
_cell.length_b   1.000
_cell.length_c   1.000
_cell.angle_alpha   90.00
_cell.angle_beta   90.00
_cell.angle_gamma   90.00
#
_symmetry.space_group_name_H-M   'P 1'
#
loop_
_entity.id
_entity.type
_entity.pdbx_description
1 polymer ?
#
loop_
_entity_poly.entity_id
_entity_poly.type
_entity_poly.pdbx_seq_one_letter_code
_entity_poly.pdbx_strand_id
1 'polypeptide(L)'
;MNIAPVRPHPEKTHDYDPYRRINDRLDQLVVPYTVNETSLVAYRDTVCREGNPAAACYWLLMARLAELALLCAGYYADCGEVTAAGDLLFNPRRIHVHVRGRHQPIVKDRHRPLSEQLNTGGAPYPEFRDWFHHNAITRVMEPALIPDLLSRLTHSGWISVAFLDAYQARMAQVADAMRFGSCATGLSAPPGNPAFRAGRSSDSGIRPAHHCRLETMCYRRLGQDIEQTWHDAAYRSPYLVTAWHREIATAAAGEKKHPGLPEQLSV
;
A
#
# COMPACT_ATOMS: atom_id res chain seq x y z
N MET A 1 2.60 25.18 59.40
CA MET A 1 3.20 25.07 58.06
C MET A 1 2.63 23.81 57.41
N ASN A 2 1.69 23.98 56.48
CA ASN A 2 1.04 22.88 55.76
C ASN A 2 1.85 22.58 54.50
N ILE A 3 2.48 21.42 54.46
CA ILE A 3 3.17 20.93 53.26
C ILE A 3 2.08 20.33 52.36
N ALA A 4 1.71 21.06 51.32
CA ALA A 4 0.81 20.53 50.30
C ALA A 4 1.49 19.36 49.58
N PRO A 5 0.78 18.25 49.30
CA PRO A 5 1.35 17.13 48.56
C PRO A 5 1.61 17.57 47.11
N VAL A 6 2.88 17.50 46.72
CA VAL A 6 3.30 17.63 45.33
C VAL A 6 2.56 16.56 44.53
N ARG A 7 1.68 16.98 43.63
CA ARG A 7 1.03 16.06 42.70
C ARG A 7 2.12 15.41 41.85
N PRO A 8 2.20 14.07 41.77
CA PRO A 8 3.12 13.43 40.85
C PRO A 8 2.81 13.92 39.44
N HIS A 9 3.86 14.35 38.73
CA HIS A 9 3.79 14.58 37.29
C HIS A 9 3.20 13.33 36.62
N PRO A 10 2.32 13.48 35.62
CA PRO A 10 1.85 12.32 34.88
C PRO A 10 3.06 11.64 34.27
N GLU A 11 3.31 10.40 34.69
CA GLU A 11 4.22 9.49 34.02
C GLU A 11 3.89 9.54 32.53
N LYS A 12 4.86 9.95 31.72
CA LYS A 12 4.74 9.89 30.26
C LYS A 12 4.46 8.43 29.92
N THR A 13 3.23 8.14 29.51
CA THR A 13 2.81 6.84 28.98
C THR A 13 3.71 6.52 27.80
N HIS A 14 4.76 5.73 28.06
CA HIS A 14 5.82 5.39 27.12
C HIS A 14 5.42 4.28 26.13
N ASP A 15 4.13 3.92 26.06
CA ASP A 15 3.70 2.58 25.65
C ASP A 15 2.74 2.55 24.45
N TYR A 16 2.56 3.67 23.74
CA TYR A 16 1.70 3.69 22.55
C TYR A 16 2.35 4.46 21.41
N ASP A 17 3.38 3.86 20.80
CA ASP A 17 3.80 4.25 19.46
C ASP A 17 3.01 3.45 18.41
N PRO A 18 2.08 4.07 17.66
CA PRO A 18 1.34 3.37 16.63
C PRO A 18 2.27 2.80 15.54
N TYR A 19 3.42 3.42 15.27
CA TYR A 19 4.31 2.98 14.21
C TYR A 19 4.96 1.64 14.55
N ARG A 20 5.59 1.53 15.72
CA ARG A 20 6.15 0.27 16.22
C ARG A 20 5.11 -0.85 16.25
N ARG A 21 3.92 -0.57 16.81
CA ARG A 21 2.85 -1.58 16.90
C ARG A 21 2.41 -2.10 15.53
N ILE A 22 2.30 -1.23 14.52
CA ILE A 22 1.98 -1.64 13.16
C ILE A 22 3.15 -2.40 12.55
N ASN A 23 4.39 -1.94 12.75
CA ASN A 23 5.62 -2.58 12.28
C ASN A 23 5.71 -4.03 12.79
N ASP A 24 5.55 -4.24 14.10
CA ASP A 24 5.57 -5.56 14.75
C ASP A 24 4.49 -6.49 14.20
N ARG A 25 3.28 -5.96 13.93
CA ARG A 25 2.20 -6.75 13.31
C ARG A 25 2.55 -7.18 11.90
N LEU A 26 3.22 -6.33 11.12
CA LEU A 26 3.68 -6.67 9.77
C LEU A 26 4.78 -7.75 9.83
N ASP A 27 5.66 -7.73 10.83
CA ASP A 27 6.67 -8.78 11.03
C ASP A 27 6.09 -10.16 11.37
N GLN A 28 4.89 -10.20 11.96
CA GLN A 28 4.19 -11.46 12.26
C GLN A 28 3.46 -12.07 11.06
N LEU A 29 3.35 -11.35 9.94
CA LEU A 29 2.64 -11.84 8.75
C LEU A 29 3.45 -12.91 8.02
N VAL A 30 2.80 -14.04 7.73
CA VAL A 30 3.33 -15.08 6.87
C VAL A 30 2.84 -14.83 5.46
N VAL A 31 3.63 -14.06 4.70
CA VAL A 31 3.38 -13.86 3.26
C VAL A 31 3.56 -15.19 2.55
N PRO A 32 2.58 -15.64 1.75
CA PRO A 32 1.35 -14.96 1.33
C PRO A 32 0.09 -15.42 2.08
N TYR A 33 0.17 -16.49 2.86
CA TYR A 33 -1.01 -17.22 3.36
C TYR A 33 -1.91 -16.40 4.29
N THR A 34 -1.39 -15.35 4.93
CA THR A 34 -2.15 -14.49 5.85
C THR A 34 -2.52 -13.14 5.26
N VAL A 35 -2.19 -12.87 3.99
CA VAL A 35 -2.30 -11.54 3.38
C VAL A 35 -3.16 -11.60 2.12
N ASN A 36 -4.14 -10.70 2.03
CA ASN A 36 -5.00 -10.52 0.86
C ASN A 36 -5.35 -9.03 0.70
N GLU A 37 -6.07 -8.67 -0.36
CA GLU A 37 -6.43 -7.28 -0.63
C GLU A 37 -7.17 -6.62 0.56
N THR A 38 -8.12 -7.33 1.17
CA THR A 38 -8.88 -6.82 2.32
C THR A 38 -7.99 -6.50 3.50
N SER A 39 -7.06 -7.40 3.87
CA SER A 39 -6.16 -7.15 4.99
C SER A 39 -5.15 -6.05 4.69
N LEU A 40 -4.61 -5.98 3.46
CA LEU A 40 -3.73 -4.90 3.03
C LEU A 40 -4.41 -3.52 3.09
N VAL A 41 -5.67 -3.45 2.63
CA VAL A 41 -6.50 -2.25 2.74
C VAL A 41 -6.69 -1.85 4.21
N ALA A 42 -7.00 -2.81 5.08
CA ALA A 42 -7.16 -2.55 6.51
C ALA A 42 -5.87 -2.03 7.17
N TYR A 43 -4.70 -2.57 6.79
CA TYR A 43 -3.41 -2.06 7.26
C TYR A 43 -3.14 -0.64 6.77
N ARG A 44 -3.39 -0.34 5.49
CA ARG A 44 -3.25 1.02 4.96
C ARG A 44 -4.14 1.99 5.73
N ASP A 45 -5.40 1.65 5.91
CA ASP A 45 -6.37 2.52 6.55
C ASP A 45 -6.00 2.73 8.04
N THR A 46 -5.41 1.72 8.69
CA THR A 46 -4.85 1.84 10.03
C THR A 46 -3.65 2.81 10.07
N VAL A 47 -2.70 2.70 9.13
CA VAL A 47 -1.58 3.64 9.02
C VAL A 47 -2.07 5.06 8.78
N CYS A 48 -3.03 5.25 7.87
CA CYS A 48 -3.62 6.57 7.58
C CYS A 48 -4.39 7.17 8.76
N ARG A 49 -5.07 6.34 9.56
CA ARG A 49 -5.86 6.80 10.71
C ARG A 49 -5.00 7.14 11.92
N GLU A 50 -3.95 6.36 12.17
CA GLU A 50 -3.17 6.45 13.41
C GLU A 50 -1.84 7.21 13.23
N GLY A 51 -1.37 7.35 11.99
CA GLY A 51 -0.09 7.99 11.69
C GLY A 51 -0.18 9.48 11.37
N ASN A 52 0.98 10.12 11.36
CA ASN A 52 1.17 11.53 11.02
C ASN A 52 1.96 11.63 9.69
N PRO A 53 1.36 12.16 8.61
CA PRO A 53 2.05 12.35 7.32
C PRO A 53 3.25 13.29 7.36
N ALA A 54 3.47 14.05 8.45
CA ALA A 54 4.68 14.83 8.67
C ALA A 54 5.84 14.01 9.28
N ALA A 55 5.63 12.74 9.63
CA ALA A 55 6.65 11.89 10.24
C ALA A 55 7.30 10.95 9.21
N ALA A 56 8.62 10.79 9.30
CA ALA A 56 9.38 9.85 8.47
C ALA A 56 8.86 8.40 8.60
N CYS A 57 8.58 7.94 9.83
CA CYS A 57 8.10 6.58 10.10
C CYS A 57 6.76 6.28 9.41
N TYR A 58 5.89 7.28 9.22
CA TYR A 58 4.64 7.12 8.48
C TYR A 58 4.92 6.69 7.03
N TRP A 59 5.83 7.39 6.34
CA TRP A 59 6.14 7.10 4.95
C TRP A 59 6.94 5.81 4.78
N LEU A 60 7.83 5.48 5.72
CA LEU A 60 8.50 4.18 5.74
C LEU A 60 7.51 3.01 5.92
N LEU A 61 6.49 3.17 6.79
CA LEU A 61 5.43 2.17 6.93
C LEU A 61 4.56 2.05 5.69
N MET A 62 4.21 3.18 5.05
CA MET A 62 3.50 3.17 3.77
C MET A 62 4.31 2.46 2.68
N ALA A 63 5.62 2.70 2.60
CA ALA A 63 6.52 2.00 1.68
C ALA A 63 6.62 0.50 2.00
N ARG A 64 6.70 0.14 3.29
CA ARG A 64 6.71 -1.26 3.74
C ARG A 64 5.43 -2.00 3.34
N LEU A 65 4.28 -1.34 3.49
CA LEU A 65 2.99 -1.89 3.07
C LEU A 65 2.89 -2.02 1.54
N ALA A 66 3.46 -1.07 0.79
CA ALA A 66 3.53 -1.15 -0.67
C ALA A 66 4.36 -2.36 -1.13
N GLU A 67 5.51 -2.62 -0.52
CA GLU A 67 6.30 -3.84 -0.77
C GLU A 67 5.51 -5.11 -0.43
N LEU A 68 4.81 -5.12 0.70
CA LEU A 68 4.00 -6.25 1.11
C LEU A 68 2.89 -6.56 0.08
N ALA A 69 2.19 -5.53 -0.40
CA ALA A 69 1.18 -5.67 -1.43
C ALA A 69 1.76 -6.24 -2.73
N LEU A 70 2.98 -5.81 -3.09
CA LEU A 70 3.66 -6.28 -4.29
C LEU A 70 4.12 -7.74 -4.17
N LEU A 71 4.67 -8.13 -3.00
CA LEU A 71 5.00 -9.52 -2.69
C LEU A 71 3.77 -10.43 -2.77
N CYS A 72 2.62 -9.97 -2.24
CA CYS A 72 1.34 -10.68 -2.31
C CYS A 72 0.89 -10.86 -3.78
N ALA A 73 0.92 -9.80 -4.59
CA ALA A 73 0.57 -9.87 -6.00
C ALA A 73 1.53 -10.76 -6.82
N GLY A 74 2.83 -10.70 -6.55
CA GLY A 74 3.84 -11.55 -7.18
C GLY A 74 3.61 -13.03 -6.88
N TYR A 75 3.26 -13.36 -5.64
CA TYR A 75 2.90 -14.73 -5.27
C TYR A 75 1.62 -15.20 -5.98
N TYR A 76 0.57 -14.37 -6.01
CA TYR A 76 -0.65 -14.69 -6.76
C TYR A 76 -0.33 -14.95 -8.24
N ALA A 77 0.53 -14.13 -8.85
CA ALA A 77 0.97 -14.33 -10.23
C ALA A 77 1.73 -15.66 -10.41
N ASP A 78 2.65 -15.99 -9.50
CA ASP A 78 3.42 -17.24 -9.53
C ASP A 78 2.55 -18.49 -9.34
N CYS A 79 1.45 -18.37 -8.60
CA CYS A 79 0.47 -19.44 -8.40
C CYS A 79 -0.62 -19.52 -9.49
N GLY A 80 -0.59 -18.63 -10.49
CA GLY A 80 -1.61 -18.57 -11.53
C GLY A 80 -2.94 -17.97 -11.07
N GLU A 81 -2.99 -17.34 -9.90
CA GLU A 81 -4.15 -16.59 -9.40
C GLU A 81 -4.23 -15.20 -10.04
N VAL A 82 -4.31 -15.18 -11.37
CA VAL A 82 -4.23 -13.94 -12.20
C VAL A 82 -5.30 -12.92 -11.81
N THR A 83 -6.49 -13.36 -11.39
CA THR A 83 -7.54 -12.44 -10.94
C THR A 83 -7.16 -11.73 -9.64
N ALA A 84 -6.60 -12.44 -8.67
CA ALA A 84 -6.19 -11.86 -7.39
C ALA A 84 -4.97 -10.92 -7.55
N ALA A 85 -3.99 -11.33 -8.37
CA ALA A 85 -2.87 -10.46 -8.72
C ALA A 85 -3.34 -9.21 -9.50
N GLY A 86 -4.23 -9.41 -10.47
CA GLY A 86 -4.87 -8.34 -11.24
C GLY A 86 -5.71 -7.42 -10.37
N ASP A 87 -6.31 -7.91 -9.30
CA ASP A 87 -7.05 -7.12 -8.34
C ASP A 87 -6.17 -6.14 -7.57
N LEU A 88 -4.98 -6.58 -7.17
CA LEU A 88 -4.01 -5.69 -6.53
C LEU A 88 -3.39 -4.69 -7.51
N LEU A 89 -3.17 -5.08 -8.77
CA LEU A 89 -2.37 -4.31 -9.72
C LEU A 89 -3.16 -3.46 -10.74
N PHE A 90 -4.30 -3.95 -11.23
CA PHE A 90 -5.00 -3.38 -12.38
C PHE A 90 -6.48 -3.06 -12.13
N ASN A 91 -7.22 -3.97 -11.51
CA ASN A 91 -8.67 -3.84 -11.39
C ASN A 91 -9.00 -2.86 -10.26
N PRO A 92 -9.65 -1.73 -10.55
CA PRO A 92 -10.03 -0.80 -9.51
C PRO A 92 -10.96 -1.44 -8.49
N ARG A 93 -10.75 -1.09 -7.21
CA ARG A 93 -11.57 -1.58 -6.09
C ARG A 93 -13.00 -1.06 -6.16
N ARG A 94 -13.20 0.15 -6.72
CA ARG A 94 -14.53 0.75 -6.83
C ARG A 94 -14.68 1.61 -8.07
N ILE A 95 -15.70 1.29 -8.88
CA ILE A 95 -16.10 2.06 -10.06
C ILE A 95 -17.55 2.49 -9.88
N HIS A 96 -17.83 3.76 -10.11
CA HIS A 96 -19.18 4.32 -10.19
C HIS A 96 -19.58 4.54 -11.64
N VAL A 97 -20.81 4.19 -11.98
CA VAL A 97 -21.41 4.44 -13.29
C VAL A 97 -22.50 5.49 -13.12
N HIS A 98 -22.25 6.67 -13.66
CA HIS A 98 -23.23 7.75 -13.69
C HIS A 98 -24.04 7.64 -14.97
N VAL A 99 -25.36 7.46 -14.85
CA VAL A 99 -26.27 7.34 -16.00
C VAL A 99 -27.14 8.60 -16.07
N ARG A 100 -27.27 9.18 -17.27
CA ARG A 100 -28.10 10.36 -17.54
C ARG A 100 -29.53 10.13 -17.03
N GLY A 101 -30.07 11.11 -16.31
CA GLY A 101 -31.41 11.03 -15.72
C GLY A 101 -31.49 10.25 -14.40
N ARG A 102 -30.38 9.64 -13.93
CA ARG A 102 -30.30 9.08 -12.57
C ARG A 102 -29.52 10.00 -11.64
N HIS A 103 -30.05 10.22 -10.45
CA HIS A 103 -29.38 11.05 -9.44
C HIS A 103 -28.25 10.33 -8.72
N GLN A 104 -28.39 9.03 -8.47
CA GLN A 104 -27.38 8.24 -7.77
C GLN A 104 -26.55 7.40 -8.75
N PRO A 105 -25.21 7.35 -8.57
CA PRO A 105 -24.37 6.47 -9.35
C PRO A 105 -24.65 5.00 -9.02
N ILE A 106 -24.51 4.14 -10.02
CA ILE A 106 -24.57 2.69 -9.85
C ILE A 106 -23.15 2.22 -9.50
N VAL A 107 -22.99 1.50 -8.40
CA VAL A 107 -21.70 0.88 -8.07
C VAL A 107 -21.54 -0.34 -8.96
N LYS A 108 -20.48 -0.37 -9.77
CA LYS A 108 -20.18 -1.49 -10.64
C LYS A 108 -19.71 -2.67 -9.78
N ASP A 109 -20.35 -3.83 -9.94
CA ASP A 109 -19.85 -5.10 -9.44
C ASP A 109 -18.54 -5.45 -10.15
N ARG A 110 -17.50 -5.77 -9.38
CA ARG A 110 -16.16 -6.07 -9.90
C ARG A 110 -16.27 -7.38 -10.70
N HIS A 111 -15.44 -7.52 -11.74
CA HIS A 111 -15.39 -8.72 -12.60
C HIS A 111 -16.62 -9.02 -13.46
N ARG A 112 -17.79 -8.46 -13.15
CA ARG A 112 -18.97 -8.61 -13.99
C ARG A 112 -19.01 -7.56 -15.11
N PRO A 113 -19.33 -7.93 -16.36
CA PRO A 113 -19.49 -6.98 -17.46
C PRO A 113 -20.59 -5.94 -17.19
N LEU A 114 -20.41 -4.72 -17.70
CA LEU A 114 -21.41 -3.65 -17.57
C LEU A 114 -22.71 -3.97 -18.31
N SER A 115 -22.62 -4.70 -19.43
CA SER A 115 -23.78 -5.19 -20.17
C SER A 115 -24.66 -6.07 -19.29
N GLU A 116 -24.08 -7.03 -18.56
CA GLU A 116 -24.87 -7.88 -17.67
C GLU A 116 -25.50 -7.14 -16.49
N GLN A 117 -24.88 -6.06 -16.03
CA GLN A 117 -25.35 -5.29 -14.88
C GLN A 117 -26.40 -4.24 -15.26
N LEU A 118 -26.32 -3.67 -16.46
CA LEU A 118 -27.08 -2.48 -16.85
C LEU A 118 -28.00 -2.71 -18.05
N ASN A 119 -27.79 -3.77 -18.85
CA ASN A 119 -28.65 -4.12 -19.97
C ASN A 119 -29.84 -4.99 -19.52
N THR A 120 -30.58 -4.54 -18.52
CA THR A 120 -31.70 -5.31 -17.95
C THR A 120 -32.84 -5.53 -18.94
N GLY A 121 -32.94 -4.70 -19.98
CA GLY A 121 -33.92 -4.85 -21.06
C GLY A 121 -33.53 -5.88 -22.13
N GLY A 122 -32.34 -6.48 -22.05
CA GLY A 122 -31.89 -7.49 -22.99
C GLY A 122 -31.65 -6.97 -24.42
N ALA A 123 -31.30 -5.69 -24.57
CA ALA A 123 -31.00 -5.13 -25.88
C ALA A 123 -29.80 -5.85 -26.53
N PRO A 124 -29.75 -5.99 -27.86
CA PRO A 124 -28.56 -6.46 -28.55
C PRO A 124 -27.30 -5.68 -28.13
N TYR A 125 -26.15 -6.35 -28.04
CA TYR A 125 -24.92 -5.73 -27.55
C TYR A 125 -24.51 -4.43 -28.28
N PRO A 126 -24.60 -4.33 -29.63
CA PRO A 126 -24.30 -3.07 -30.32
C PRO A 126 -25.18 -1.91 -29.86
N GLU A 127 -26.49 -2.16 -29.68
CA GLU A 127 -27.45 -1.15 -29.23
C GLU A 127 -27.19 -0.73 -27.78
N PHE A 128 -26.93 -1.69 -26.89
CA PHE A 128 -26.55 -1.39 -25.51
C PHE A 128 -25.27 -0.55 -25.45
N ARG A 129 -24.25 -0.92 -26.24
CA ARG A 129 -22.97 -0.21 -26.27
C ARG A 129 -23.18 1.23 -26.72
N ASP A 130 -23.94 1.44 -27.79
CA ASP A 130 -24.18 2.76 -28.34
C ASP A 130 -25.02 3.59 -27.35
N TRP A 131 -26.05 3.02 -26.72
CA TRP A 131 -26.79 3.67 -25.65
C TRP A 131 -25.88 4.05 -24.47
N PHE A 132 -25.06 3.12 -23.99
CA PHE A 132 -24.19 3.32 -22.84
C PHE A 132 -23.18 4.45 -23.09
N HIS A 133 -22.57 4.49 -24.28
CA HIS A 133 -21.63 5.54 -24.66
C HIS A 133 -22.26 6.96 -24.61
N HIS A 134 -23.53 7.10 -24.98
CA HIS A 134 -24.22 8.40 -24.99
C HIS A 134 -24.87 8.76 -23.65
N ASN A 135 -25.10 7.79 -22.77
CA ASN A 135 -25.90 7.99 -21.56
C ASN A 135 -25.16 7.70 -20.26
N ALA A 136 -23.95 7.16 -20.29
CA ALA A 136 -23.23 6.78 -19.09
C ALA A 136 -21.77 7.24 -19.08
N ILE A 137 -21.26 7.55 -17.89
CA ILE A 137 -19.85 7.86 -17.62
C ILE A 137 -19.39 6.98 -16.46
N THR A 138 -18.26 6.30 -16.64
CA THR A 138 -17.61 5.53 -15.58
C THR A 138 -16.56 6.37 -14.87
N ARG A 139 -16.56 6.35 -13.53
CA ARG A 139 -15.54 6.99 -12.68
C ARG A 139 -14.92 5.98 -11.74
N VAL A 140 -13.58 5.93 -11.71
CA VAL A 140 -12.84 5.16 -10.72
C VAL A 140 -12.84 5.95 -9.41
N MET A 141 -13.47 5.39 -8.38
CA MET A 141 -13.51 6.01 -7.05
C MET A 141 -12.37 5.51 -6.17
N GLU A 142 -12.01 4.23 -6.32
CA GLU A 142 -10.90 3.61 -5.61
C GLU A 142 -10.06 2.81 -6.62
N PRO A 143 -8.84 3.25 -6.96
CA PRO A 143 -7.97 2.54 -7.89
C PRO A 143 -7.47 1.22 -7.29
N ALA A 144 -6.84 0.37 -8.12
CA ALA A 144 -6.16 -0.82 -7.64
C ALA A 144 -5.13 -0.44 -6.57
N LEU A 145 -4.92 -1.33 -5.59
CA LEU A 145 -4.19 -1.00 -4.36
C LEU A 145 -2.72 -0.62 -4.62
N ILE A 146 -2.02 -1.37 -5.47
CA ILE A 146 -0.60 -1.14 -5.75
C ILE A 146 -0.38 0.21 -6.45
N PRO A 147 -1.12 0.56 -7.53
CA PRO A 147 -1.05 1.90 -8.11
C PRO A 147 -1.44 3.03 -7.15
N ASP A 148 -2.44 2.82 -6.26
CA ASP A 148 -2.82 3.78 -5.22
C ASP A 148 -1.64 4.07 -4.27
N LEU A 149 -0.97 3.02 -3.79
CA LEU A 149 0.18 3.14 -2.90
C LEU A 149 1.36 3.83 -3.60
N LEU A 150 1.71 3.43 -4.83
CA LEU A 150 2.74 4.11 -5.61
C LEU A 150 2.43 5.60 -5.77
N SER A 151 1.21 5.94 -6.18
CA SER A 151 0.79 7.34 -6.34
C SER A 151 0.98 8.13 -5.04
N ARG A 152 0.55 7.58 -3.89
CA ARG A 152 0.74 8.24 -2.58
C ARG A 152 2.21 8.44 -2.23
N LEU A 153 3.06 7.42 -2.45
CA LEU A 153 4.48 7.49 -2.16
C LEU A 153 5.19 8.50 -3.07
N THR A 154 4.85 8.54 -4.37
CA THR A 154 5.39 9.52 -5.32
C THR A 154 4.99 10.94 -4.95
N HIS A 155 3.69 11.20 -4.71
CA HIS A 155 3.20 12.55 -4.39
C HIS A 155 3.60 13.03 -2.99
N SER A 156 4.06 12.13 -2.11
CA SER A 156 4.54 12.51 -0.79
C SER A 156 5.77 13.42 -0.84
N GLY A 157 6.67 13.21 -1.82
CA GLY A 157 7.99 13.83 -1.83
C GLY A 157 8.94 13.32 -0.73
N TRP A 158 8.52 12.35 0.09
CA TRP A 158 9.31 11.79 1.19
C TRP A 158 10.17 10.60 0.77
N ILE A 159 9.73 9.85 -0.24
CA ILE A 159 10.35 8.59 -0.64
C ILE A 159 11.40 8.81 -1.73
N SER A 160 12.53 8.12 -1.63
CA SER A 160 13.62 8.25 -2.58
C SER A 160 13.22 7.77 -3.98
N VAL A 161 13.69 8.48 -5.01
CA VAL A 161 13.43 8.13 -6.42
C VAL A 161 13.90 6.70 -6.74
N ALA A 162 15.06 6.30 -6.20
CA ALA A 162 15.58 4.95 -6.37
C ALA A 162 14.63 3.85 -5.85
N PHE A 163 13.93 4.10 -4.73
CA PHE A 163 12.91 3.17 -4.25
C PHE A 163 11.71 3.12 -5.20
N LEU A 164 11.22 4.28 -5.65
CA LEU A 164 10.05 4.37 -6.55
C LEU A 164 10.31 3.69 -7.89
N ASP A 165 11.49 3.90 -8.49
CA ASP A 165 11.90 3.26 -9.74
C ASP A 165 11.97 1.73 -9.57
N ALA A 166 12.58 1.27 -8.48
CA ALA A 166 12.68 -0.15 -8.18
C ALA A 166 11.29 -0.77 -7.92
N TYR A 167 10.38 -0.04 -7.28
CA TYR A 167 8.99 -0.47 -7.05
C TYR A 167 8.24 -0.63 -8.38
N GLN A 168 8.33 0.35 -9.27
CA GLN A 168 7.74 0.29 -10.61
C GLN A 168 8.30 -0.87 -11.45
N ALA A 169 9.61 -1.11 -11.38
CA ALA A 169 10.24 -2.24 -12.06
C ALA A 169 9.67 -3.58 -11.55
N ARG A 170 9.49 -3.73 -10.23
CA ARG A 170 8.86 -4.93 -9.65
C ARG A 170 7.37 -5.03 -10.01
N MET A 171 6.63 -3.92 -10.13
CA MET A 171 5.26 -3.92 -10.65
C MET A 171 5.19 -4.47 -12.09
N ALA A 172 6.11 -4.04 -12.96
CA ALA A 172 6.21 -4.56 -14.32
C ALA A 172 6.53 -6.07 -14.32
N GLN A 173 7.41 -6.52 -13.42
CA GLN A 173 7.73 -7.94 -13.26
C GLN A 173 6.50 -8.79 -12.87
N VAL A 174 5.63 -8.29 -11.97
CA VAL A 174 4.37 -8.97 -11.63
C VAL A 174 3.42 -9.01 -12.83
N ALA A 175 3.33 -7.91 -13.59
CA ALA A 175 2.52 -7.85 -14.81
C ALA A 175 2.99 -8.86 -15.87
N ASP A 176 4.30 -8.97 -16.08
CA ASP A 176 4.88 -9.93 -17.01
C ASP A 176 4.62 -11.37 -16.54
N ALA A 177 4.81 -11.66 -15.24
CA ALA A 177 4.53 -12.98 -14.68
C ALA A 177 3.07 -13.41 -14.92
N MET A 178 2.10 -12.51 -14.74
CA MET A 178 0.69 -12.80 -15.04
C MET A 178 0.43 -13.12 -16.53
N ARG A 179 1.13 -12.40 -17.43
CA ARG A 179 1.00 -12.60 -18.88
C ARG A 179 1.54 -13.96 -19.33
N PHE A 180 2.66 -14.41 -18.76
CA PHE A 180 3.34 -15.63 -19.19
C PHE A 180 2.98 -16.88 -18.37
N GLY A 181 2.53 -16.73 -17.11
CA GLY A 181 2.08 -17.84 -16.26
C GLY A 181 0.85 -18.57 -16.81
N SER A 182 -0.06 -17.82 -17.45
CA SER A 182 -1.25 -18.36 -18.11
C SER A 182 -0.94 -19.25 -19.32
N CYS A 183 0.24 -19.11 -19.93
CA CYS A 183 0.65 -19.91 -21.09
C CYS A 183 1.32 -21.24 -20.68
N ALA A 184 1.79 -21.36 -19.44
CA ALA A 184 2.51 -22.54 -18.94
C ALA A 184 1.61 -23.53 -18.16
N THR A 185 0.46 -23.08 -17.68
CA THR A 185 -0.48 -23.89 -16.88
C THR A 185 -1.72 -24.24 -17.69
N GLY A 186 -1.57 -25.19 -18.63
CA GLY A 186 -2.73 -25.91 -19.15
C GLY A 186 -3.44 -26.61 -17.99
N LEU A 187 -4.72 -26.30 -17.80
CA LEU A 187 -5.69 -26.85 -16.83
C LEU A 187 -5.72 -26.15 -15.46
N SER A 188 -6.58 -25.14 -15.35
CA SER A 188 -7.10 -24.61 -14.07
C SER A 188 -7.83 -25.69 -13.27
N ALA A 189 -7.41 -25.91 -12.03
CA ALA A 189 -8.26 -26.48 -11.00
C ALA A 189 -8.94 -25.34 -10.21
N PRO A 190 -10.17 -25.53 -9.68
CA PRO A 190 -10.87 -24.47 -8.96
C PRO A 190 -10.24 -24.18 -7.58
N PRO A 191 -10.41 -22.95 -7.06
CA PRO A 191 -9.85 -22.55 -5.78
C PRO A 191 -10.47 -23.34 -4.62
N GLY A 192 -9.63 -23.89 -3.74
CA GLY A 192 -10.05 -24.55 -2.50
C GLY A 192 -9.76 -26.06 -2.38
N ASN A 193 -9.06 -26.68 -3.33
CA ASN A 193 -8.77 -28.11 -3.25
C ASN A 193 -7.46 -28.40 -2.46
N PRO A 194 -7.49 -29.13 -1.33
CA PRO A 194 -6.29 -29.46 -0.55
C PRO A 194 -5.30 -30.41 -1.26
N ALA A 195 -5.60 -30.82 -2.49
CA ALA A 195 -4.76 -31.71 -3.31
C ALA A 195 -3.41 -31.10 -3.77
N PHE A 196 -3.14 -29.81 -3.52
CA PHE A 196 -1.84 -29.21 -3.82
C PHE A 196 -0.72 -29.57 -2.82
N ARG A 197 -1.03 -30.37 -1.78
CA ARG A 197 -0.06 -30.76 -0.74
C ARG A 197 0.85 -31.96 -1.09
N ALA A 198 0.69 -32.58 -2.26
CA ALA A 198 1.56 -33.67 -2.69
C ALA A 198 2.41 -33.21 -3.87
N GLY A 199 3.73 -33.25 -3.69
CA GLY A 199 4.70 -32.78 -4.67
C GLY A 199 4.47 -33.34 -6.07
N ARG A 200 4.48 -32.46 -7.08
CA ARG A 200 4.61 -32.89 -8.47
C ARG A 200 6.06 -32.79 -8.89
N SER A 201 6.75 -33.93 -8.75
CA SER A 201 7.79 -34.33 -9.69
C SER A 201 7.09 -34.80 -10.96
N SER A 202 7.00 -33.94 -11.98
CA SER A 202 6.75 -34.36 -13.35
C SER A 202 7.51 -33.41 -14.26
N ASP A 203 8.60 -33.94 -14.76
CA ASP A 203 9.57 -33.36 -15.66
C ASP A 203 8.89 -33.00 -17.00
N SER A 204 8.73 -31.71 -17.27
CA SER A 204 8.51 -31.19 -18.62
C SER A 204 9.10 -29.78 -18.72
N GLY A 205 10.43 -29.70 -18.81
CA GLY A 205 11.21 -28.87 -19.76
C GLY A 205 10.84 -27.41 -20.10
N ILE A 206 9.86 -26.77 -19.47
CA ILE A 206 9.57 -25.36 -19.64
C ILE A 206 10.30 -24.62 -18.53
N ARG A 207 11.35 -23.90 -18.93
CA ARG A 207 12.26 -23.18 -18.03
C ARG A 207 11.50 -22.33 -17.00
N PRO A 208 11.91 -22.32 -15.71
CA PRO A 208 11.36 -21.47 -14.65
C PRO A 208 11.58 -19.95 -14.83
N ALA A 209 11.76 -19.46 -16.05
CA ALA A 209 12.25 -18.11 -16.36
C ALA A 209 11.23 -16.98 -16.12
N HIS A 210 9.99 -17.29 -15.77
CA HIS A 210 8.90 -16.30 -15.66
C HIS A 210 8.26 -16.22 -14.27
N HIS A 211 8.87 -16.83 -13.25
CA HIS A 211 8.41 -16.60 -11.88
C HIS A 211 8.84 -15.21 -11.42
N CYS A 212 7.91 -14.46 -10.84
CA CYS A 212 8.10 -13.14 -10.28
C CYS A 212 9.16 -13.14 -9.18
N ARG A 213 9.27 -14.22 -8.38
CA ARG A 213 10.34 -14.47 -7.36
C ARG A 213 10.80 -13.19 -6.64
N LEU A 214 9.84 -12.37 -6.23
CA LEU A 214 10.16 -11.12 -5.58
C LEU A 214 10.86 -11.39 -4.26
N GLU A 215 12.02 -10.75 -4.07
CA GLU A 215 12.80 -10.90 -2.86
C GLU A 215 12.17 -10.12 -1.70
N THR A 216 12.11 -10.75 -0.53
CA THR A 216 11.59 -10.10 0.70
C THR A 216 12.58 -9.14 1.34
N MET A 217 13.79 -8.97 0.78
CA MET A 217 14.85 -8.15 1.37
C MET A 217 14.42 -6.68 1.53
N CYS A 218 13.76 -6.08 0.53
CA CYS A 218 13.32 -4.68 0.63
C CYS A 218 12.29 -4.50 1.74
N TYR A 219 11.29 -5.38 1.79
CA TYR A 219 10.28 -5.42 2.85
C TYR A 219 10.89 -5.51 4.27
N ARG A 220 11.87 -6.40 4.46
CA ARG A 220 12.53 -6.59 5.76
C ARG A 220 13.40 -5.38 6.14
N ARG A 221 14.14 -4.82 5.18
CA ARG A 221 14.97 -3.62 5.40
C ARG A 221 14.11 -2.43 5.80
N LEU A 222 12.97 -2.20 5.15
CA LEU A 222 12.03 -1.16 5.55
C LEU A 222 11.57 -1.33 7.01
N GLY A 223 11.31 -2.57 7.45
CA GLY A 223 10.99 -2.86 8.85
C GLY A 223 12.11 -2.47 9.83
N GLN A 224 13.36 -2.78 9.48
CA GLN A 224 14.55 -2.42 10.26
C GLN A 224 14.78 -0.90 10.29
N ASP A 225 14.60 -0.23 9.16
CA ASP A 225 14.75 1.22 9.04
C ASP A 225 13.71 1.98 9.86
N ILE A 226 12.49 1.45 9.99
CA ILE A 226 11.45 2.00 10.88
C ILE A 226 11.91 1.94 12.33
N GLU A 227 12.42 0.78 12.79
CA GLU A 227 12.97 0.64 14.13
C GLU A 227 14.17 1.56 14.36
N GLN A 228 15.09 1.67 13.40
CA GLN A 228 16.27 2.54 13.53
C GLN A 228 15.90 4.02 13.55
N THR A 229 14.96 4.45 12.71
CA THR A 229 14.45 5.84 12.69
C THR A 229 13.77 6.21 14.01
N TRP A 230 13.16 5.24 14.68
CA TRP A 230 12.57 5.43 16.01
C TRP A 230 13.63 5.58 17.11
N HIS A 231 14.65 4.72 17.12
CA HIS A 231 15.67 4.72 18.19
C HIS A 231 16.72 5.82 18.05
N ASP A 232 17.00 6.27 16.83
CA ASP A 232 18.04 7.25 16.55
C ASP A 232 17.54 8.35 15.60
N ALA A 233 17.35 9.56 16.14
CA ALA A 233 16.94 10.73 15.36
C ALA A 233 18.00 11.18 14.33
N ALA A 234 19.26 10.76 14.48
CA ALA A 234 20.33 10.98 13.52
C ALA A 234 20.34 9.93 12.40
N TYR A 235 19.64 8.81 12.56
CA TYR A 235 19.55 7.78 11.54
C TYR A 235 18.93 8.31 10.23
N ARG A 236 19.43 7.82 9.10
CA ARG A 236 19.00 8.22 7.76
C ARG A 236 18.70 6.99 6.94
N SER A 237 17.40 6.70 6.78
CA SER A 237 16.97 5.63 5.89
C SER A 237 17.29 5.98 4.44
N PRO A 238 17.89 5.05 3.65
CA PRO A 238 18.08 5.23 2.20
C PRO A 238 16.77 5.30 1.40
N TYR A 239 15.64 4.96 2.03
CA TYR A 239 14.31 5.03 1.41
C TYR A 239 13.69 6.42 1.48
N LEU A 240 14.30 7.36 2.23
CA LEU A 240 13.81 8.74 2.37
C LEU A 240 14.64 9.74 1.55
N VAL A 241 14.03 10.85 1.15
CA VAL A 241 14.72 11.95 0.47
C VAL A 241 15.65 12.68 1.43
N THR A 242 16.90 12.89 1.01
CA THR A 242 17.96 13.52 1.83
C THR A 242 17.69 15.00 2.12
N ALA A 243 16.98 15.71 1.23
CA ALA A 243 16.79 17.17 1.32
C ALA A 243 15.88 17.62 2.49
N TRP A 244 14.85 16.84 2.84
CA TRP A 244 13.92 17.19 3.93
C TRP A 244 14.61 17.31 5.30
N HIS A 245 15.70 16.57 5.48
CA HIS A 245 16.46 16.54 6.72
C HIS A 245 17.18 17.86 7.03
N ARG A 246 17.35 18.76 6.04
CA ARG A 246 17.90 20.11 6.29
C ARG A 246 16.91 21.03 6.98
N GLU A 247 15.62 20.92 6.67
CA GLU A 247 14.57 21.83 7.18
C GLU A 247 14.20 21.53 8.65
N ILE A 248 14.21 20.26 9.07
CA ILE A 248 14.01 19.90 10.48
C ILE A 248 15.23 20.29 11.33
N ALA A 249 16.45 20.12 10.82
CA ALA A 249 17.67 20.49 11.54
C ALA A 249 17.78 22.02 11.72
N THR A 250 17.36 22.82 10.75
CA THR A 250 17.30 24.28 10.89
C THR A 250 16.17 24.75 11.80
N ALA A 251 15.00 24.09 11.79
CA ALA A 251 13.92 24.38 12.73
C ALA A 251 14.30 24.05 14.19
N ALA A 252 14.90 22.89 14.44
CA ALA A 252 15.36 22.48 15.76
C ALA A 252 16.55 23.30 16.29
N ALA A 253 17.39 23.85 15.39
CA ALA A 253 18.45 24.78 15.76
C ALA A 253 17.94 26.21 16.08
N GLY A 254 16.74 26.56 15.59
CA GLY A 254 16.10 27.86 15.84
C GLY A 254 15.47 28.02 17.23
N GLU A 255 15.13 26.93 17.92
CA GLU A 255 14.49 26.97 19.25
C GLU A 255 15.47 27.17 20.43
N LYS A 256 16.80 27.19 20.19
CA LYS A 256 17.81 27.43 21.24
C LYS A 256 18.33 28.88 21.31
N LYS A 257 17.48 29.88 21.05
CA LYS A 257 17.81 31.29 21.34
C LYS A 257 16.68 32.02 22.05
N HIS A 258 16.62 31.86 23.36
CA HIS A 258 16.45 33.01 24.25
C HIS A 258 17.30 32.83 25.50
N PRO A 259 18.08 33.87 25.84
CA PRO A 259 17.98 34.39 27.19
C PRO A 259 17.94 35.92 27.25
N GLY A 260 17.13 36.44 28.18
CA GLY A 260 17.46 37.63 28.97
C GLY A 260 16.90 38.98 28.51
N LEU A 261 15.75 39.38 29.06
CA LEU A 261 15.59 40.71 29.66
C LEU A 261 16.29 40.67 31.04
N PRO A 262 16.92 41.75 31.55
CA PRO A 262 16.30 43.05 31.84
C PRO A 262 17.21 44.24 31.38
N GLU A 263 16.87 45.53 31.45
CA GLU A 263 16.58 46.34 32.64
C GLU A 263 16.18 47.77 32.23
N GLN A 264 15.47 48.45 33.12
CA GLN A 264 15.04 49.85 33.02
C GLN A 264 16.23 50.81 32.88
N LEU A 265 16.06 51.92 32.16
CA LEU A 265 16.74 53.19 32.46
C LEU A 265 15.90 54.37 31.97
N SER A 266 15.72 55.31 32.89
CA SER A 266 14.99 56.58 32.84
C SER A 266 15.56 57.58 31.82
N VAL A 267 14.68 58.36 31.17
CA VAL A 267 14.56 59.83 31.24
C VAL A 267 13.11 60.19 30.94
#